data_AF-A0A976PHT9-F1
#
_entry.id   AF-A0A976PHT9-F1
#
_cell.length_a   1.000
_cell.length_b   1.000
_cell.length_c   1.000
_cell.angle_alpha   90.00
_cell.angle_beta   90.00
_cell.angle_gamma   90.00
#
_symmetry.space_group_name_H-M   'P 1'
#
loop_
_entity.id
_entity.type
_entity.pdbx_description
1 polymer ?
#
loop_
_entity_poly.entity_id
_entity_poly.type
_entity_poly.pdbx_seq_one_letter_code
_entity_poly.pdbx_strand_id
1 'polypeptide(L)'
;TACGKENPTPVLVTPDQGCGPTGFCMDPAQTRFDFPPPSQDDMLYPKTLWATYYNLPIADSLEEGYALRDLKGRPLGPLVSQKNWCFAAMEGSVIVKEQDGTQATYNYAGTSDEHQVDCSPFYNHPASHRVKFTKARGQYGDGVKNYLLVPFRSIAVDRRYFPYGSVFYIPAARGVQIPLPNGKIMVHDGYFFAADTGGLIKTNHIDVYIGIETKSPFSFIRSNPNKTFTAYVVGDGPIKDYLEKIHLDE
;
A
#
# COMPACT_ATOMS: atom_id res chain seq x y z
N THR A 1 -13.14 -60.71 12.76
CA THR A 1 -11.95 -59.85 12.93
C THR A 1 -11.83 -58.97 11.70
N ALA A 2 -12.38 -57.75 11.79
CA ALA A 2 -12.48 -56.82 10.67
C ALA A 2 -11.18 -56.03 10.52
N CYS A 3 -10.58 -56.08 9.33
CA CYS A 3 -9.41 -55.30 8.95
C CYS A 3 -9.91 -53.94 8.46
N GLY A 4 -9.79 -52.89 9.29
CA GLY A 4 -10.16 -51.53 8.94
C GLY A 4 -9.19 -50.96 7.91
N LYS A 5 -9.69 -50.68 6.71
CA LYS A 5 -8.98 -49.85 5.73
C LYS A 5 -9.17 -48.39 6.13
N GLU A 6 -8.12 -47.77 6.66
CA GLU A 6 -8.05 -46.32 6.78
C GLU A 6 -7.95 -45.74 5.37
N ASN A 7 -9.00 -45.03 4.95
CA ASN A 7 -8.93 -44.16 3.78
C ASN A 7 -8.02 -42.97 4.16
N PRO A 8 -6.99 -42.63 3.36
CA PRO A 8 -6.25 -41.42 3.59
C PRO A 8 -7.19 -40.24 3.37
N THR A 9 -7.38 -39.45 4.43
CA THR A 9 -8.05 -38.15 4.38
C THR A 9 -7.47 -37.35 3.21
N PRO A 10 -8.29 -36.79 2.31
CA PRO A 10 -7.76 -35.91 1.28
C PRO A 10 -7.18 -34.70 2.01
N VAL A 11 -5.85 -34.57 1.95
CA VAL A 11 -5.18 -33.32 2.29
C VAL A 11 -5.78 -32.28 1.36
N LEU A 12 -6.62 -31.40 1.91
CA LEU A 12 -7.10 -30.21 1.23
C LEU A 12 -5.86 -29.38 0.93
N VAL A 13 -5.34 -29.53 -0.28
CA VAL A 13 -4.39 -28.60 -0.88
C VAL A 13 -5.16 -27.29 -1.03
N THR A 14 -5.02 -26.39 -0.06
CA THR A 14 -5.54 -25.03 -0.19
C THR A 14 -4.85 -24.38 -1.38
N PRO A 15 -5.58 -23.76 -2.32
CA PRO A 15 -4.96 -23.08 -3.44
C PRO A 15 -4.08 -21.95 -2.88
N ASP A 16 -2.78 -22.08 -3.14
CA ASP A 16 -1.71 -21.12 -2.92
C ASP A 16 -2.18 -19.64 -3.05
N GLN A 17 -2.48 -19.01 -1.90
CA GLN A 17 -3.18 -17.73 -1.69
C GLN A 17 -2.34 -16.48 -2.02
N GLY A 18 -1.45 -16.52 -3.03
CA GLY A 18 -0.63 -15.34 -3.32
C GLY A 18 0.51 -15.10 -2.33
N CYS A 19 0.69 -16.01 -1.35
CA CYS A 19 1.63 -15.86 -0.25
C CYS A 19 3.08 -16.02 -0.73
N GLY A 20 3.89 -14.98 -0.57
CA GLY A 20 5.34 -15.07 -0.79
C GLY A 20 6.07 -15.76 0.37
N PRO A 21 7.36 -16.12 0.20
CA PRO A 21 8.21 -16.66 1.28
C PRO A 21 8.41 -15.67 2.44
N THR A 22 7.98 -14.42 2.25
CA THR A 22 7.99 -13.35 3.24
C THR A 22 6.77 -13.35 4.16
N GLY A 23 5.82 -14.27 3.98
CA GLY A 23 4.62 -14.37 4.82
C GLY A 23 3.53 -13.33 4.54
N PHE A 24 3.70 -12.49 3.51
CA PHE A 24 2.65 -11.57 3.05
C PHE A 24 1.74 -12.26 2.05
N CYS A 25 0.43 -12.15 2.26
CA CYS A 25 -0.60 -12.76 1.44
C CYS A 25 -1.64 -11.70 1.11
N MET A 26 -1.75 -11.24 -0.14
CA MET A 26 -2.89 -10.41 -0.53
C MET A 26 -4.18 -11.20 -0.32
N ASP A 27 -5.23 -10.54 0.20
CA ASP A 27 -6.57 -11.12 0.19
C ASP A 27 -6.93 -11.53 -1.25
N PRO A 28 -7.43 -12.74 -1.51
CA PRO A 28 -7.87 -13.13 -2.85
C PRO A 28 -8.76 -12.09 -3.54
N ALA A 29 -9.64 -11.40 -2.83
CA ALA A 29 -10.47 -10.32 -3.37
C ALA A 29 -9.63 -9.09 -3.82
N GLN A 30 -8.53 -8.81 -3.13
CA GLN A 30 -7.56 -7.76 -3.48
C GLN A 30 -6.67 -8.13 -4.67
N THR A 31 -6.61 -9.42 -5.04
CA THR A 31 -5.82 -9.90 -6.20
C THR A 31 -6.58 -9.90 -7.54
N ARG A 32 -7.83 -9.42 -7.56
CA ARG A 32 -8.61 -9.32 -8.80
C ARG A 32 -8.15 -8.12 -9.63
N PHE A 33 -7.53 -8.39 -10.78
CA PHE A 33 -7.08 -7.38 -11.77
C PHE A 33 -7.57 -7.69 -13.20
N ASP A 34 -8.80 -8.16 -13.33
CA ASP A 34 -9.36 -8.63 -14.60
C ASP A 34 -10.56 -7.80 -15.10
N PHE A 35 -10.75 -6.59 -14.55
CA PHE A 35 -11.85 -5.73 -14.99
C PHE A 35 -11.70 -5.36 -16.48
N PRO A 36 -12.80 -5.31 -17.25
CA PRO A 36 -12.78 -4.77 -18.60
C PRO A 36 -12.42 -3.27 -18.55
N PRO A 37 -11.88 -2.70 -19.64
CA PRO A 37 -11.74 -1.24 -19.71
C PRO A 37 -13.12 -0.58 -19.59
N PRO A 38 -13.20 0.64 -19.01
CA PRO A 38 -14.47 1.31 -18.82
C PRO A 38 -15.09 1.66 -20.18
N SER A 39 -16.43 1.72 -20.25
CA SER A 39 -17.09 2.23 -21.44
C SER A 39 -16.76 3.71 -21.65
N GLN A 40 -17.00 4.23 -22.85
CA GLN A 40 -16.77 5.65 -23.13
C GLN A 40 -17.63 6.57 -22.26
N ASP A 41 -18.84 6.14 -21.91
CA ASP A 41 -19.77 6.89 -21.06
C ASP A 41 -19.36 6.85 -19.58
N ASP A 42 -18.67 5.78 -19.14
CA ASP A 42 -18.15 5.65 -17.78
C ASP A 42 -16.80 6.34 -17.56
N MET A 43 -16.09 6.67 -18.65
CA MET A 43 -14.89 7.52 -18.61
C MET A 43 -15.30 8.98 -18.49
N LEU A 44 -15.35 9.47 -17.24
CA LEU A 44 -15.51 10.90 -17.01
C LEU A 44 -14.33 11.66 -17.62
N TYR A 45 -14.53 12.95 -17.85
CA TYR A 45 -13.61 13.86 -18.51
C TYR A 45 -12.11 13.62 -18.20
N PRO A 46 -11.25 13.61 -19.23
CA PRO A 46 -9.84 13.25 -19.08
C PRO A 46 -9.10 14.20 -18.15
N LYS A 47 -8.18 13.64 -17.37
CA LYS A 47 -7.29 14.34 -16.45
C LYS A 47 -5.85 14.18 -16.90
N THR A 48 -5.12 15.29 -16.93
CA THR A 48 -3.67 15.29 -17.12
C THR A 48 -2.98 15.23 -15.77
N LEU A 49 -2.39 14.07 -15.45
CA LEU A 49 -1.75 13.79 -14.17
C LEU A 49 -0.25 13.58 -14.34
N TRP A 50 0.50 13.70 -13.25
CA TRP A 50 1.85 13.16 -13.13
C TRP A 50 1.93 12.33 -11.84
N ALA A 51 2.89 11.41 -11.79
CA ALA A 51 2.96 10.46 -10.69
C ALA A 51 4.37 10.26 -10.14
N THR A 52 4.41 10.03 -8.83
CA THR A 52 5.47 9.30 -8.12
C THR A 52 4.95 7.92 -7.69
N TYR A 53 5.77 7.18 -6.94
CA TYR A 53 5.33 6.01 -6.21
C TYR A 53 5.95 6.02 -4.81
N TYR A 54 5.28 5.34 -3.89
CA TYR A 54 5.77 5.09 -2.53
C TYR A 54 5.58 3.62 -2.18
N ASN A 55 6.40 3.12 -1.26
CA ASN A 55 6.39 1.73 -0.86
C ASN A 55 6.29 1.58 0.66
N LEU A 56 6.06 0.34 1.10
CA LEU A 56 6.01 -0.04 2.50
C LEU A 56 7.35 -0.69 2.88
N PRO A 57 8.25 0.05 3.56
CA PRO A 57 9.54 -0.49 3.94
C PRO A 57 9.39 -1.64 4.94
N ILE A 58 10.32 -2.59 4.86
CA ILE A 58 10.43 -3.70 5.81
C ILE A 58 11.67 -3.47 6.67
N ALA A 59 11.50 -3.58 7.98
CA ALA A 59 12.56 -3.46 8.97
C ALA A 59 12.64 -4.72 9.82
N ASP A 60 13.86 -5.14 10.17
CA ASP A 60 14.08 -6.15 11.19
C ASP A 60 14.10 -5.49 12.59
N SER A 61 13.52 -6.18 13.56
CA SER A 61 13.59 -5.83 14.98
C SER A 61 15.02 -5.88 15.50
N LEU A 62 15.36 -4.98 16.43
CA LEU A 62 16.65 -4.95 17.11
C LEU A 62 16.46 -5.02 18.63
N GLU A 63 17.46 -5.55 19.33
CA GLU A 63 17.54 -5.50 20.81
C GLU A 63 17.78 -4.07 21.31
N GLU A 64 18.54 -3.28 20.56
CA GLU A 64 18.82 -1.87 20.81
C GLU A 64 18.48 -1.03 19.58
N GLY A 65 17.82 0.10 19.79
CA GLY A 65 17.42 0.98 18.70
C GLY A 65 16.35 1.99 19.11
N TYR A 66 15.53 2.37 18.14
CA TYR A 66 14.50 3.39 18.30
C TYR A 66 13.12 2.76 18.28
N ALA A 67 12.32 3.06 19.31
CA ALA A 67 10.94 2.62 19.37
C ALA A 67 10.08 3.39 18.37
N LEU A 68 9.15 2.70 17.70
CA LEU A 68 7.96 3.36 17.16
C LEU A 68 7.12 3.80 18.36
N ARG A 69 6.55 5.01 18.33
CA ARG A 69 5.78 5.55 19.46
C ARG A 69 4.43 6.06 19.01
N ASP A 70 3.41 5.86 19.84
CA ASP A 70 2.08 6.41 19.60
C ASP A 70 2.00 7.92 19.88
N LEU A 71 0.83 8.51 19.62
CA LEU A 71 0.55 9.93 19.86
C LEU A 71 0.72 10.35 21.34
N LYS A 72 0.71 9.40 22.28
CA LYS A 72 0.94 9.63 23.71
C LYS A 72 2.39 9.37 24.11
N GLY A 73 3.29 9.09 23.16
CA GLY A 73 4.70 8.78 23.39
C GLY A 73 4.96 7.36 23.90
N ARG A 74 3.95 6.49 23.95
CA ARG A 74 4.10 5.10 24.42
C ARG A 74 4.76 4.26 23.32
N PRO A 75 5.76 3.41 23.64
CA PRO A 75 6.40 2.56 22.66
C PRO A 75 5.41 1.54 22.08
N LEU A 76 5.59 1.23 20.80
CA LEU A 76 4.83 0.26 20.02
C LEU A 76 5.79 -0.78 19.47
N GLY A 77 5.51 -2.05 19.74
CA GLY A 77 6.24 -3.16 19.14
C GLY A 77 7.74 -3.14 19.43
N PRO A 78 8.53 -3.74 18.52
CA PRO A 78 9.97 -3.87 18.68
C PRO A 78 10.73 -2.61 18.26
N LEU A 79 12.01 -2.54 18.65
CA LEU A 79 12.90 -1.44 18.25
C LEU A 79 13.41 -1.64 16.83
N VAL A 80 13.69 -0.55 16.14
CA VAL A 80 14.27 -0.56 14.79
C VAL A 80 15.52 0.33 14.72
N SER A 81 16.35 0.13 13.69
CA SER A 81 17.51 1.00 13.45
C SER A 81 17.07 2.45 13.20
N GLN A 82 17.96 3.42 13.46
CA GLN A 82 17.69 4.84 13.15
C GLN A 82 17.26 5.05 11.70
N LYS A 83 17.95 4.37 10.78
CA LYS A 83 17.68 4.40 9.34
C LYS A 83 16.26 3.94 9.04
N ASN A 84 15.87 2.78 9.58
CA ASN A 84 14.53 2.22 9.36
C ASN A 84 13.44 3.06 10.01
N TRP A 85 13.69 3.61 11.20
CA TRP A 85 12.78 4.56 11.84
C TRP A 85 12.55 5.79 10.96
N CYS A 86 13.64 6.36 10.42
CA CYS A 86 13.55 7.55 9.57
C CYS A 86 12.89 7.28 8.22
N PHE A 87 13.12 6.13 7.59
CA PHE A 87 12.38 5.76 6.38
C PHE A 87 10.91 5.46 6.68
N ALA A 88 10.59 4.78 7.79
CA ALA A 88 9.21 4.61 8.24
C ALA A 88 8.49 5.96 8.43
N ALA A 89 9.18 6.95 9.00
CA ALA A 89 8.65 8.29 9.21
C ALA A 89 8.48 9.09 7.89
N MET A 90 9.29 8.79 6.87
CA MET A 90 9.18 9.43 5.55
C MET A 90 8.06 8.82 4.71
N GLU A 91 8.05 7.50 4.59
CA GLU A 91 7.05 6.73 3.82
C GLU A 91 5.68 6.71 4.51
N GLY A 92 5.63 7.02 5.81
CA GLY A 92 4.40 7.06 6.59
C GLY A 92 3.92 5.67 7.05
N SER A 93 4.65 4.61 6.75
CA SER A 93 4.35 3.26 7.23
C SER A 93 5.59 2.37 7.23
N VAL A 94 5.56 1.27 7.98
CA VAL A 94 6.63 0.27 8.03
C VAL A 94 6.09 -1.08 8.48
N ILE A 95 6.61 -2.16 7.91
CA ILE A 95 6.49 -3.49 8.51
C ILE A 95 7.72 -3.74 9.36
N VAL A 96 7.50 -4.18 10.61
CA VAL A 96 8.59 -4.65 11.46
C VAL A 96 8.46 -6.15 11.66
N LYS A 97 9.54 -6.88 11.31
CA LYS A 97 9.70 -8.32 11.53
C LYS A 97 10.36 -8.56 12.88
N GLU A 98 9.75 -9.39 13.69
CA GLU A 98 10.26 -9.85 14.98
C GLU A 98 11.24 -11.00 14.78
N GLN A 99 12.08 -11.25 15.81
CA GLN A 99 13.06 -12.35 15.79
C GLN A 99 12.43 -13.74 15.70
N ASP A 100 11.19 -13.89 16.17
CA ASP A 100 10.43 -15.15 16.11
C ASP A 100 9.76 -15.38 14.74
N GLY A 101 9.97 -14.46 13.78
CA GLY A 101 9.40 -14.51 12.44
C GLY A 101 7.99 -13.93 12.33
N THR A 102 7.38 -13.48 13.44
CA THR A 102 6.14 -12.71 13.39
C THR A 102 6.40 -11.31 12.85
N GLN A 103 5.36 -10.63 12.38
CA GLN A 103 5.50 -9.27 11.84
C GLN A 103 4.25 -8.44 12.09
N ALA A 104 4.42 -7.13 12.16
CA ALA A 104 3.34 -6.17 12.29
C ALA A 104 3.60 -4.92 11.45
N THR A 105 2.52 -4.36 10.92
CA THR A 105 2.56 -3.11 10.15
C THR A 105 2.18 -1.95 11.05
N TYR A 106 2.90 -0.85 10.91
CA TYR A 106 2.70 0.38 11.67
C TYR A 106 2.53 1.55 10.69
N ASN A 107 1.50 2.36 10.90
CA ASN A 107 1.16 3.51 10.07
C ASN A 107 1.38 4.82 10.81
N TYR A 108 1.55 5.90 10.05
CA TYR A 108 1.54 7.27 10.53
C TYR A 108 0.25 7.55 11.30
N ALA A 109 0.40 8.02 12.54
CA ALA A 109 -0.72 8.44 13.39
C ALA A 109 -0.78 9.97 13.55
N GLY A 110 0.28 10.69 13.19
CA GLY A 110 0.38 12.12 13.38
C GLY A 110 1.81 12.58 13.62
N THR A 111 1.95 13.85 13.96
CA THR A 111 3.19 14.42 14.50
C THR A 111 2.94 14.99 15.88
N SER A 112 4.00 15.05 16.70
CA SER A 112 4.00 15.76 17.99
C SER A 112 4.97 16.94 17.97
N ASP A 113 4.94 17.81 18.98
CA ASP A 113 5.97 18.86 19.11
C ASP A 113 7.34 18.31 19.56
N GLU A 114 7.35 17.12 20.17
CA GLU A 114 8.55 16.42 20.63
C GLU A 114 9.37 15.83 19.47
N HIS A 115 10.63 16.24 19.35
CA HIS A 115 11.64 15.61 18.51
C HIS A 115 12.05 14.26 19.11
N GLN A 116 11.96 13.19 18.31
CA GLN A 116 12.21 11.84 18.77
C GLN A 116 13.49 11.23 18.19
N VAL A 117 13.64 11.30 16.86
CA VAL A 117 14.80 10.73 16.16
C VAL A 117 15.30 11.76 15.16
N ASP A 118 16.61 11.96 15.12
CA ASP A 118 17.23 12.80 14.12
C ASP A 118 17.33 12.05 12.77
N CYS A 119 16.62 12.54 11.76
CA CYS A 119 16.65 11.99 10.41
C CYS A 119 17.48 12.82 9.43
N SER A 120 18.11 13.90 9.91
CA SER A 120 19.00 14.74 9.10
C SER A 120 20.17 13.98 8.43
N PRO A 121 20.68 12.84 8.96
CA PRO A 121 21.68 12.04 8.24
C PRO A 121 21.18 11.40 6.95
N PHE A 122 19.86 11.26 6.76
CA PHE A 122 19.28 10.54 5.62
C PHE A 122 18.60 11.46 4.61
N TYR A 123 17.96 12.55 5.06
CA TYR A 123 17.27 13.51 4.20
C TYR A 123 16.94 14.81 4.96
N ASN A 124 16.57 15.86 4.24
CA ASN A 124 16.17 17.15 4.83
C ASN A 124 14.64 17.32 4.90
N HIS A 125 14.02 16.82 5.98
CA HIS A 125 12.58 16.98 6.22
C HIS A 125 12.28 17.00 7.73
N PRO A 126 12.31 18.18 8.39
CA PRO A 126 12.22 18.30 9.85
C PRO A 126 10.92 17.75 10.49
N ALA A 127 9.85 17.59 9.73
CA ALA A 127 8.60 17.04 10.24
C ALA A 127 8.70 15.53 10.50
N SER A 128 9.56 14.79 9.77
CA SER A 128 9.68 13.34 9.98
C SER A 128 10.29 12.98 11.33
N HIS A 129 11.09 13.89 11.91
CA HIS A 129 11.76 13.69 13.20
C HIS A 129 10.77 13.54 14.38
N ARG A 130 9.49 13.85 14.13
CA ARG A 130 8.42 14.00 15.10
C ARG A 130 7.22 13.10 14.83
N VAL A 131 7.36 12.18 13.86
CA VAL A 131 6.29 11.26 13.47
C VAL A 131 5.97 10.31 14.62
N LYS A 132 4.67 10.12 14.83
CA LYS A 132 4.11 9.10 15.71
C LYS A 132 3.38 8.06 14.86
N PHE A 133 3.28 6.85 15.40
CA PHE A 133 2.78 5.68 14.71
C PHE A 133 1.56 5.08 15.42
N THR A 134 0.84 4.22 14.72
CA THR A 134 -0.17 3.32 15.28
C THR A 134 0.04 1.95 14.65
N LYS A 135 -0.38 0.88 15.32
CA LYS A 135 -0.49 -0.42 14.66
C LYS A 135 -1.55 -0.32 13.56
N ALA A 136 -1.21 -0.76 12.36
CA ALA A 136 -2.11 -0.79 11.22
C ALA A 136 -3.15 -1.90 11.38
N ARG A 137 -4.29 -1.75 10.71
CA ARG A 137 -5.31 -2.80 10.61
C ARG A 137 -4.99 -3.73 9.44
N GLY A 138 -4.64 -3.15 8.30
CA GLY A 138 -4.25 -3.90 7.11
C GLY A 138 -2.79 -4.35 7.16
N GLN A 139 -2.50 -5.52 6.58
CA GLN A 139 -1.12 -6.02 6.46
C GLN A 139 -0.21 -5.05 5.67
N TYR A 140 -0.78 -4.31 4.72
CA TYR A 140 -0.09 -3.35 3.86
C TYR A 140 -0.31 -1.91 4.31
N GLY A 141 -0.84 -1.72 5.51
CA GLY A 141 -1.08 -0.40 6.08
C GLY A 141 -2.47 0.15 5.78
N ASP A 142 -2.73 1.29 6.41
CA ASP A 142 -4.01 1.98 6.40
C ASP A 142 -3.89 3.32 5.68
N GLY A 143 -4.86 3.62 4.81
CA GLY A 143 -5.03 4.92 4.16
C GLY A 143 -5.99 5.83 4.92
N VAL A 144 -6.66 6.73 4.20
CA VAL A 144 -7.66 7.66 4.75
C VAL A 144 -9.04 7.02 4.89
N LYS A 145 -9.95 7.63 5.64
CA LYS A 145 -11.36 7.20 5.77
C LYS A 145 -11.56 5.70 6.09
N ASN A 146 -10.67 5.13 6.90
CA ASN A 146 -10.64 3.72 7.25
C ASN A 146 -10.33 2.77 6.08
N TYR A 147 -9.86 3.28 4.94
CA TYR A 147 -9.41 2.43 3.85
C TYR A 147 -8.11 1.69 4.23
N LEU A 148 -7.99 0.43 3.81
CA LEU A 148 -6.78 -0.36 3.80
C LEU A 148 -6.03 -0.09 2.49
N LEU A 149 -4.70 -0.07 2.52
CA LEU A 149 -3.91 0.08 1.31
C LEU A 149 -3.74 -1.27 0.62
N VAL A 150 -4.01 -1.28 -0.69
CA VAL A 150 -3.90 -2.44 -1.57
C VAL A 150 -2.79 -2.17 -2.58
N PRO A 151 -1.68 -2.91 -2.55
CA PRO A 151 -0.57 -2.68 -3.47
C PRO A 151 -0.99 -2.69 -4.93
N PHE A 152 -0.43 -1.76 -5.71
CA PHE A 152 -0.75 -1.50 -7.11
C PHE A 152 -2.17 -1.03 -7.39
N ARG A 153 -3.05 -0.95 -6.39
CA ARG A 153 -4.43 -0.51 -6.56
C ARG A 153 -4.69 0.83 -5.88
N SER A 154 -4.09 1.06 -4.73
CA SER A 154 -4.25 2.31 -3.99
C SER A 154 -3.38 3.44 -4.55
N ILE A 155 -3.92 4.64 -4.55
CA ILE A 155 -3.19 5.88 -4.84
C ILE A 155 -3.46 6.94 -3.79
N ALA A 156 -2.43 7.75 -3.52
CA ALA A 156 -2.58 8.98 -2.76
C ALA A 156 -3.01 10.14 -3.68
N VAL A 157 -3.95 10.96 -3.21
CA VAL A 157 -4.47 12.12 -3.96
C VAL A 157 -4.60 13.39 -3.10
N ASP A 158 -4.72 14.54 -3.76
CA ASP A 158 -5.18 15.78 -3.10
C ASP A 158 -6.71 15.76 -2.99
N ARG A 159 -7.23 15.63 -1.77
CA ARG A 159 -8.68 15.56 -1.49
C ARG A 159 -9.50 16.74 -2.02
N ARG A 160 -8.87 17.90 -2.20
CA ARG A 160 -9.53 19.11 -2.71
C ARG A 160 -9.74 19.04 -4.22
N TYR A 161 -8.98 18.20 -4.90
CA TYR A 161 -9.02 18.02 -6.35
C TYR A 161 -9.69 16.70 -6.75
N PHE A 162 -9.48 15.65 -5.96
CA PHE A 162 -10.12 14.34 -6.12
C PHE A 162 -10.66 13.84 -4.77
N PRO A 163 -11.98 13.62 -4.63
CA PRO A 163 -12.53 13.03 -3.42
C PRO A 163 -11.91 11.65 -3.15
N TYR A 164 -11.62 11.36 -1.89
CA TYR A 164 -11.28 9.99 -1.47
C TYR A 164 -12.39 9.02 -1.87
N GLY A 165 -12.00 7.82 -2.30
CA GLY A 165 -12.90 6.83 -2.89
C GLY A 165 -13.20 7.03 -4.37
N SER A 166 -12.57 8.01 -5.03
CA SER A 166 -12.60 8.12 -6.48
C SER A 166 -11.85 6.94 -7.12
N VAL A 167 -12.42 6.39 -8.20
CA VAL A 167 -11.76 5.39 -9.04
C VAL A 167 -11.16 6.06 -10.26
N PHE A 168 -9.93 5.67 -10.59
CA PHE A 168 -9.22 6.13 -11.76
C PHE A 168 -8.99 4.98 -12.72
N TYR A 169 -9.13 5.25 -14.01
CA TYR A 169 -8.63 4.39 -15.06
C TYR A 169 -7.43 5.06 -15.74
N ILE A 170 -6.28 4.39 -15.71
CA ILE A 170 -5.04 4.82 -16.34
C ILE A 170 -4.73 3.83 -17.47
N PRO A 171 -4.99 4.18 -18.74
CA PRO A 171 -4.76 3.26 -19.86
C PRO A 171 -3.33 2.73 -19.94
N ALA A 172 -2.34 3.57 -19.59
CA ALA A 172 -0.93 3.20 -19.59
C ALA A 172 -0.54 2.15 -18.53
N ALA A 173 -1.41 1.89 -17.55
CA ALA A 173 -1.23 0.84 -16.56
C ALA A 173 -1.83 -0.50 -17.01
N ARG A 174 -2.78 -0.50 -17.95
CA ARG A 174 -3.46 -1.72 -18.40
C ARG A 174 -2.50 -2.63 -19.16
N GLY A 175 -2.50 -3.91 -18.83
CA GLY A 175 -1.62 -4.92 -19.43
C GLY A 175 -0.21 -4.97 -18.83
N VAL A 176 0.11 -4.08 -17.87
CA VAL A 176 1.41 -4.12 -17.19
C VAL A 176 1.49 -5.37 -16.34
N GLN A 177 2.58 -6.12 -16.51
CA GLN A 177 2.87 -7.33 -15.74
C GLN A 177 3.58 -6.96 -14.43
N ILE A 178 3.06 -7.50 -13.33
CA ILE A 178 3.53 -7.23 -11.97
C ILE A 178 3.90 -8.57 -11.35
N PRO A 179 5.19 -8.80 -11.03
CA PRO A 179 5.58 -9.99 -10.29
C PRO A 179 5.03 -9.87 -8.86
N LEU A 180 4.33 -10.91 -8.41
CA LEU A 180 3.88 -11.03 -7.03
C LEU A 180 4.96 -11.73 -6.19
N PRO A 181 4.99 -11.51 -4.87
CA PRO A 181 5.97 -12.15 -3.98
C PRO A 181 6.00 -13.68 -4.03
N ASN A 182 4.90 -14.33 -4.44
CA ASN A 182 4.81 -15.78 -4.62
C ASN A 182 5.31 -16.28 -5.99
N GLY A 183 5.87 -15.41 -6.83
CA GLY A 183 6.38 -15.74 -8.15
C GLY A 183 5.31 -15.77 -9.26
N LYS A 184 4.03 -15.56 -8.95
CA LYS A 184 2.98 -15.38 -9.97
C LYS A 184 3.13 -14.02 -10.65
N ILE A 185 2.64 -13.93 -11.87
CA ILE A 185 2.54 -12.66 -12.60
C ILE A 185 1.08 -12.22 -12.60
N MET A 186 0.84 -11.03 -12.09
CA MET A 186 -0.43 -10.33 -12.17
C MET A 186 -0.42 -9.38 -13.37
N VAL A 187 -1.50 -9.31 -14.13
CA VAL A 187 -1.65 -8.34 -15.22
C VAL A 187 -2.59 -7.25 -14.74
N HIS A 188 -2.12 -6.01 -14.71
CA HIS A 188 -2.90 -4.88 -14.20
C HIS A 188 -4.02 -4.48 -15.19
N ASP A 189 -5.25 -4.28 -14.72
CA ASP A 189 -6.41 -3.90 -15.55
C ASP A 189 -6.49 -2.39 -15.86
N GLY A 190 -5.72 -1.57 -15.15
CA GLY A 190 -5.65 -0.12 -15.32
C GLY A 190 -6.42 0.69 -14.28
N TYR A 191 -7.11 0.05 -13.34
CA TYR A 191 -7.88 0.76 -12.31
C TYR A 191 -7.08 1.04 -11.04
N PHE A 192 -7.35 2.20 -10.43
CA PHE A 192 -6.78 2.62 -9.16
C PHE A 192 -7.85 3.26 -8.29
N PHE A 193 -7.66 3.21 -6.97
CA PHE A 193 -8.60 3.73 -5.97
C PHE A 193 -7.91 4.77 -5.09
N ALA A 194 -8.54 5.93 -4.93
CA ALA A 194 -8.06 7.01 -4.08
C ALA A 194 -8.24 6.68 -2.59
N ALA A 195 -7.35 5.85 -2.07
CA ALA A 195 -7.35 5.33 -0.71
C ALA A 195 -6.51 6.16 0.27
N ASP A 196 -5.66 7.06 -0.21
CA ASP A 196 -4.63 7.67 0.62
C ASP A 196 -4.41 9.17 0.34
N THR A 197 -3.54 9.79 1.14
CA THR A 197 -3.09 11.17 0.95
C THR A 197 -1.64 11.37 1.41
N GLY A 198 -0.99 12.43 0.92
CA GLY A 198 0.35 12.79 1.34
C GLY A 198 0.54 14.30 1.42
N GLY A 199 1.45 14.73 2.30
CA GLY A 199 1.76 16.15 2.50
C GLY A 199 2.18 16.86 1.21
N LEU A 200 2.91 16.17 0.33
CA LEU A 200 3.42 16.68 -0.95
C LEU A 200 2.53 16.34 -2.16
N ILE A 201 1.47 15.55 -1.95
CA ILE A 201 0.52 15.20 -3.01
C ILE A 201 -0.51 16.32 -3.12
N LYS A 202 -0.44 17.05 -4.24
CA LYS A 202 -1.19 18.29 -4.48
C LYS A 202 -1.69 18.33 -5.91
N THR A 203 -2.89 18.90 -6.09
CA THR A 203 -3.50 19.13 -7.41
C THR A 203 -3.52 17.88 -8.31
N ASN A 204 -2.79 17.89 -9.43
CA ASN A 204 -2.74 16.82 -10.43
C ASN A 204 -1.60 15.82 -10.20
N HIS A 205 -0.95 15.87 -9.03
CA HIS A 205 0.00 14.87 -8.56
C HIS A 205 -0.76 13.72 -7.92
N ILE A 206 -0.43 12.48 -8.30
CA ILE A 206 -0.83 11.26 -7.58
C ILE A 206 0.41 10.48 -7.15
N ASP A 207 0.28 9.69 -6.09
CA ASP A 207 1.33 8.77 -5.66
C ASP A 207 0.83 7.33 -5.72
N VAL A 208 1.50 6.46 -6.47
CA VAL A 208 1.06 5.06 -6.60
C VAL A 208 1.65 4.20 -5.49
N TYR A 209 0.79 3.53 -4.74
CA TYR A 209 1.22 2.60 -3.72
C TYR A 209 1.64 1.27 -4.34
N ILE A 210 2.90 0.86 -4.17
CA ILE A 210 3.43 -0.39 -4.76
C ILE A 210 3.64 -1.52 -3.75
N GLY A 211 3.16 -1.36 -2.51
CA GLY A 211 3.34 -2.34 -1.45
C GLY A 211 4.80 -2.48 -1.05
N ILE A 212 5.28 -3.72 -0.88
CA ILE A 212 6.65 -4.01 -0.42
C ILE A 212 7.70 -3.97 -1.54
N GLU A 213 7.29 -3.70 -2.78
CA GLU A 213 8.22 -3.58 -3.89
C GLU A 213 9.09 -2.33 -3.76
N THR A 214 10.29 -2.38 -4.34
CA THR A 214 11.24 -1.25 -4.29
C THR A 214 11.22 -0.40 -5.56
N LYS A 215 10.56 -0.88 -6.62
CA LYS A 215 10.48 -0.20 -7.91
C LYS A 215 9.11 -0.39 -8.52
N SER A 216 8.57 0.69 -9.07
CA SER A 216 7.32 0.62 -9.82
C SER A 216 7.52 -0.04 -11.19
N PRO A 217 6.61 -0.94 -11.62
CA PRO A 217 6.59 -1.49 -12.98
C PRO A 217 5.98 -0.51 -14.00
N PHE A 218 5.39 0.60 -13.55
CA PHE A 218 4.61 1.50 -14.38
C PHE A 218 5.46 2.56 -15.07
N SER A 219 5.56 2.49 -16.40
CA SER A 219 6.36 3.42 -17.20
C SER A 219 5.84 4.88 -17.22
N PHE A 220 4.56 5.09 -16.88
CA PHE A 220 3.98 6.43 -16.77
C PHE A 220 4.44 7.18 -15.52
N ILE A 221 5.01 6.48 -14.53
CA ILE A 221 5.54 7.09 -13.31
C ILE A 221 6.94 7.61 -13.61
N ARG A 222 7.06 8.93 -13.78
CA ARG A 222 8.29 9.60 -14.18
C ARG A 222 8.88 10.48 -13.08
N SER A 223 8.19 10.62 -11.95
CA SER A 223 8.58 11.44 -10.81
C SER A 223 9.00 12.86 -11.22
N ASN A 224 8.27 13.42 -12.20
CA ASN A 224 8.58 14.72 -12.78
C ASN A 224 7.26 15.41 -13.20
N PRO A 225 6.95 16.60 -12.67
CA PRO A 225 5.70 17.30 -12.97
C PRO A 225 5.53 17.68 -14.46
N ASN A 226 6.63 17.74 -15.22
CA ASN A 226 6.59 18.02 -16.66
C ASN A 226 6.40 16.76 -17.53
N LYS A 227 6.30 15.58 -16.92
CA LYS A 227 6.12 14.29 -17.60
C LYS A 227 4.77 13.70 -17.20
N THR A 228 3.73 14.21 -17.84
CA THR A 228 2.33 13.87 -17.54
C THR A 228 1.80 12.72 -18.40
N PHE A 229 0.69 12.14 -17.96
CA PHE A 229 -0.08 11.13 -18.67
C PHE A 229 -1.59 11.40 -18.50
N THR A 230 -2.40 10.74 -19.33
CA THR A 230 -3.87 10.83 -19.26
C THR A 230 -4.43 9.77 -18.34
N ALA A 231 -5.35 10.17 -17.47
CA ALA A 231 -6.18 9.30 -16.66
C ALA A 231 -7.65 9.74 -16.74
N TYR A 232 -8.56 8.85 -16.40
CA TYR A 232 -9.99 9.11 -16.37
C TYR A 232 -10.52 8.83 -14.97
N VAL A 233 -11.39 9.68 -14.44
CA VAL A 233 -12.18 9.31 -13.27
C VAL A 233 -13.32 8.43 -13.76
N VAL A 234 -13.60 7.33 -13.07
CA VAL A 234 -14.57 6.32 -13.52
C VAL A 234 -15.91 6.55 -12.82
N GLY A 235 -16.99 6.59 -13.60
CA GLY A 235 -18.37 6.70 -13.13
C GLY A 235 -19.08 5.35 -12.88
N ASP A 236 -18.49 4.24 -13.32
CA ASP A 236 -19.02 2.88 -13.19
C ASP A 236 -19.24 2.51 -11.71
N GLY A 237 -20.51 2.42 -11.31
CA GLY A 237 -20.93 2.06 -9.95
C GLY A 237 -20.41 0.70 -9.51
N PRO A 238 -20.68 -0.40 -10.25
CA PRO A 238 -20.19 -1.74 -9.91
C PRO A 238 -18.68 -1.84 -9.67
N ILE A 239 -17.84 -1.25 -10.53
CA ILE A 239 -16.37 -1.27 -10.33
C ILE A 239 -15.99 -0.46 -9.10
N LYS A 240 -16.61 0.71 -8.92
CA LYS A 240 -16.37 1.55 -7.75
C LYS A 240 -16.74 0.86 -6.45
N ASP A 241 -17.90 0.24 -6.39
CA ASP A 241 -18.39 -0.47 -5.20
C ASP A 241 -17.47 -1.64 -4.84
N TYR A 242 -17.00 -2.40 -5.85
CA TYR A 242 -16.03 -3.46 -5.62
C TYR A 242 -14.70 -2.92 -5.08
N LEU A 243 -14.15 -1.89 -5.72
CA LEU A 243 -12.88 -1.31 -5.32
C LEU A 243 -12.97 -0.69 -3.93
N GLU A 244 -14.07 -0.03 -3.59
CA GLU A 244 -14.31 0.45 -2.23
C GLU A 244 -14.36 -0.70 -1.22
N LYS A 245 -15.11 -1.77 -1.50
CA LYS A 245 -15.23 -2.93 -0.60
C LYS A 245 -13.87 -3.58 -0.29
N ILE A 246 -13.00 -3.79 -1.28
CA ILE A 246 -11.68 -4.42 -1.02
C ILE A 246 -10.71 -3.52 -0.25
N HIS A 247 -11.01 -2.22 -0.15
CA HIS A 247 -10.28 -1.28 0.67
C HIS A 247 -10.94 -1.08 2.04
N LEU A 248 -12.09 -1.67 2.32
CA LEU A 248 -12.67 -1.60 3.66
C LEU A 248 -12.26 -2.83 4.48
N ASP A 249 -12.08 -2.60 5.77
CA ASP A 249 -11.83 -3.63 6.77
C ASP A 249 -13.19 -4.25 7.14
N GLU A 250 -13.66 -5.21 6.34
CA GLU A 250 -14.94 -5.95 6.53
C GLU A 250 -14.72 -7.36 7.09
#